data_AF-A0A660UL30-F1
#
_entry.id   AF-A0A660UL30-F1
#
_cell.length_a   1.000
_cell.length_b   1.000
_cell.length_c   1.000
_cell.angle_alpha   90.00
_cell.angle_beta   90.00
_cell.angle_gamma   90.00
#
_symmetry.space_group_name_H-M   'P 1'
#
loop_
_entity.id
_entity.type
_entity.pdbx_description
1 polymer ?
#
loop_
_entity_poly.entity_id
_entity_poly.type
_entity_poly.pdbx_seq_one_letter_code
_entity_poly.pdbx_strand_id
1 'polypeptide(L)'
;MKKAEAKPIVFSRHSQVQMSLRGATEQEVIETILKGQWLPAKYDRFRSKRRFNFGRPSPITGVVYRFKDVEAIFKEEEDQIVVITVKVYYSNEEGVT
;
A
#
# COMPACT_ATOMS: atom_id res chain seq x y z
N MET A 1 -10.66 13.06 -13.64
CA MET A 1 -10.18 11.70 -13.32
C MET A 1 -11.29 11.02 -12.52
N LYS A 2 -11.98 10.02 -13.09
CA LYS A 2 -13.00 9.25 -12.35
C LYS A 2 -12.25 8.39 -11.35
N LYS A 3 -12.24 8.83 -10.08
CA LYS A 3 -11.53 8.18 -8.97
C LYS A 3 -12.01 6.75 -8.77
N ALA A 4 -11.10 5.92 -8.27
CA ALA A 4 -11.23 4.56 -7.76
C ALA A 4 -12.42 4.23 -6.84
N GLU A 5 -13.29 5.19 -6.51
CA GLU A 5 -14.36 5.04 -5.52
C GLU A 5 -15.46 4.05 -5.92
N ALA A 6 -15.57 3.70 -7.21
CA ALA A 6 -16.58 2.75 -7.69
C ALA A 6 -16.05 1.32 -7.90
N LYS A 7 -14.74 1.13 -8.06
CA LYS A 7 -14.19 -0.18 -8.45
C LYS A 7 -13.79 -0.99 -7.22
N PRO A 8 -14.23 -2.26 -7.09
CA PRO A 8 -13.71 -3.15 -6.06
C PRO A 8 -12.19 -3.27 -6.15
N ILE A 9 -11.53 -3.24 -4.99
CA ILE A 9 -10.10 -3.51 -4.86
C ILE A 9 -9.95 -4.99 -4.53
N VAL A 10 -9.24 -5.73 -5.38
CA VAL A 10 -9.04 -7.17 -5.26
C VAL A 10 -7.56 -7.47 -5.04
N PHE A 11 -7.27 -8.35 -4.10
CA PHE A 11 -5.90 -8.72 -3.74
C PHE A 11 -5.49 -10.00 -4.46
N SER A 12 -4.43 -9.95 -5.25
CA SER A 12 -3.81 -11.18 -5.77
C SER A 12 -3.24 -12.02 -4.62
N ARG A 13 -3.18 -13.35 -4.81
CA ARG A 13 -2.53 -14.25 -3.84
C ARG A 13 -1.11 -13.80 -3.48
N HIS A 14 -0.35 -13.31 -4.48
CA HIS A 14 0.98 -12.78 -4.25
C HIS A 14 0.95 -11.55 -3.33
N SER A 15 0.03 -10.61 -3.55
CA SER A 15 -0.10 -9.42 -2.70
C SER A 15 -0.46 -9.76 -1.26
N GLN A 16 -1.37 -10.72 -1.03
CA GLN A 16 -1.77 -11.16 0.31
C GLN A 16 -0.57 -11.73 1.09
N VAL A 17 0.26 -12.56 0.44
CA VAL A 17 1.49 -13.10 1.04
C VAL A 17 2.47 -11.98 1.38
N GLN A 18 2.68 -11.02 0.47
CA GLN A 18 3.57 -9.88 0.73
C GLN A 18 3.06 -8.99 1.87
N MET A 19 1.75 -8.78 1.96
CA MET A 19 1.13 -8.01 3.04
C MET A 19 1.36 -8.66 4.40
N SER A 20 1.12 -9.98 4.50
CA SER A 20 1.36 -10.73 5.73
C SER A 20 2.82 -10.70 6.16
N LEU A 21 3.76 -10.90 5.22
CA LEU A 21 5.19 -10.90 5.52
C LEU A 21 5.73 -9.52 5.92
N ARG A 22 5.10 -8.46 5.44
CA ARG A 22 5.59 -7.08 5.59
C ARG A 22 4.78 -6.25 6.59
N GLY A 23 3.71 -6.80 7.16
CA GLY A 23 2.90 -6.13 8.17
C GLY A 23 1.97 -5.04 7.63
N ALA A 24 1.45 -5.22 6.40
CA ALA A 24 0.37 -4.40 5.86
C ALA A 24 -0.99 -5.08 6.03
N THR A 25 -2.00 -4.30 6.38
CA THR A 25 -3.41 -4.74 6.43
C THR A 25 -4.12 -4.39 5.13
N GLU A 26 -5.23 -5.08 4.82
CA GLU A 26 -6.06 -4.75 3.65
C GLU A 26 -6.57 -3.31 3.71
N GLN A 27 -7.03 -2.87 4.88
CA GLN A 27 -7.50 -1.50 5.07
C GLN A 27 -6.42 -0.46 4.75
N GLU A 28 -5.19 -0.64 5.20
CA GLU A 28 -4.09 0.29 4.88
C GLU A 28 -3.80 0.34 3.38
N VAL A 29 -3.86 -0.80 2.69
CA VAL A 29 -3.65 -0.85 1.23
C VAL A 29 -4.82 -0.17 0.50
N ILE A 30 -6.05 -0.45 0.90
CA ILE A 30 -7.26 0.20 0.36
C ILE A 30 -7.17 1.72 0.55
N GLU A 31 -6.85 2.19 1.76
CA GLU A 31 -6.69 3.61 2.05
C GLU A 31 -5.54 4.25 1.24
N THR A 32 -4.45 3.52 1.04
CA THR A 32 -3.33 3.96 0.19
C THR A 32 -3.80 4.18 -1.24
N ILE A 33 -4.57 3.24 -1.81
CA ILE A 33 -5.08 3.34 -3.19
C ILE A 33 -6.15 4.44 -3.30
N LEU A 34 -7.11 4.51 -2.38
CA LEU A 34 -8.23 5.45 -2.50
C LEU A 34 -7.86 6.90 -2.19
N LYS A 35 -6.95 7.13 -1.22
CA LYS A 35 -6.59 8.47 -0.73
C LYS A 35 -5.24 8.97 -1.23
N GLY A 36 -4.40 8.08 -1.78
CA GLY A 36 -3.07 8.42 -2.27
C GLY A 36 -3.08 8.90 -3.72
N GLN A 37 -1.99 9.57 -4.13
CA GLN A 37 -1.77 9.89 -5.52
C GLN A 37 -1.40 8.62 -6.30
N TRP A 38 -1.99 8.45 -7.48
CA TRP A 38 -1.63 7.39 -8.40
C TRP A 38 -0.51 7.87 -9.31
N LEU A 39 0.65 7.23 -9.19
CA LEU A 39 1.80 7.50 -10.04
C LEU A 39 1.99 6.33 -11.01
N PRO A 40 2.33 6.58 -12.28
CA PRO A 40 2.68 5.52 -13.21
C PRO A 40 3.84 4.64 -12.68
N ALA A 41 3.74 3.35 -12.95
CA ALA A 41 4.75 2.34 -12.67
C ALA A 41 4.97 1.46 -13.92
N LYS A 42 5.95 0.55 -13.86
CA LYS A 42 6.29 -0.33 -14.99
C LYS A 42 5.09 -1.19 -15.42
N TYR A 43 5.00 -1.47 -16.72
CA TYR A 43 4.02 -2.39 -17.32
C TYR A 43 2.55 -1.96 -17.16
N ASP A 44 2.27 -0.67 -17.38
CA ASP A 44 0.91 -0.11 -17.31
C ASP A 44 0.25 -0.36 -15.95
N ARG A 45 1.04 -0.15 -14.90
CA ARG A 45 0.62 -0.26 -13.50
C ARG A 45 0.65 1.11 -12.88
N PHE A 46 -0.03 1.24 -11.75
CA PHE A 46 0.06 2.38 -10.88
C PHE A 46 0.77 1.98 -9.59
N ARG A 47 1.38 2.97 -8.95
CA ARG A 47 1.83 2.90 -7.58
C ARG A 47 1.19 4.02 -6.78
N SER A 48 0.87 3.74 -5.53
CA SER A 48 0.52 4.76 -4.56
C SER A 48 1.21 4.47 -3.24
N LYS A 49 1.63 5.51 -2.53
CA LYS A 49 2.34 5.40 -1.25
C LYS A 49 1.66 6.29 -0.22
N ARG A 50 1.42 5.75 0.97
CA ARG A 50 0.82 6.49 2.09
C ARG A 50 1.51 6.14 3.40
N ARG A 51 1.70 7.17 4.23
CA ARG A 51 2.24 7.05 5.58
C ARG A 51 1.14 6.88 6.61
N PHE A 52 1.37 6.00 7.57
CA PHE A 52 0.51 5.72 8.72
C PHE A 52 1.31 5.88 10.02
N ASN A 53 0.64 6.35 11.08
CA ASN A 53 1.17 6.22 12.43
C ASN A 53 1.20 4.73 12.80
N PHE A 54 2.33 4.26 13.34
CA PHE A 54 2.52 2.83 13.65
C PHE A 54 2.72 2.59 15.15
N GLY A 55 3.72 3.25 15.76
CA GLY A 55 3.92 3.29 17.21
C GLY A 55 4.13 1.95 17.91
N ARG A 56 4.48 0.88 17.18
CA ARG A 56 4.62 -0.48 17.72
C ARG A 56 5.85 -1.20 17.15
N PRO A 57 6.25 -2.36 17.69
CA PRO A 57 7.30 -3.21 17.11
C PRO A 57 6.99 -3.63 15.68
N SER A 58 7.95 -3.51 14.76
CA SER A 58 7.83 -4.04 13.40
C SER A 58 7.82 -5.57 13.43
N PRO A 59 6.95 -6.24 12.64
CA PRO A 59 6.97 -7.69 12.51
C PRO A 59 8.24 -8.22 11.81
N ILE A 60 9.04 -7.34 11.18
CA ILE A 60 10.26 -7.73 10.46
C ILE A 60 11.49 -7.69 11.37
N THR A 61 11.61 -6.67 12.22
CA THR A 61 12.82 -6.42 13.01
C THR A 61 12.61 -6.43 14.53
N GLY A 62 11.36 -6.38 15.00
CA GLY A 62 11.02 -6.21 16.42
C GLY A 62 11.28 -4.81 16.97
N VAL A 63 11.86 -3.90 16.18
CA VAL A 63 12.13 -2.51 16.60
C VAL A 63 10.85 -1.69 16.56
N VAL A 64 10.67 -0.79 17.55
CA VAL A 64 9.56 0.16 17.59
C VAL A 64 9.80 1.29 16.59
N TYR A 65 8.82 1.51 15.71
CA TYR A 65 8.85 2.61 14.75
C TYR A 65 7.65 3.54 14.91
N ARG A 66 7.89 4.85 14.77
CA ARG A 66 6.84 5.88 14.79
C ARG A 66 5.92 5.76 13.58
N PHE A 67 6.48 5.53 12.40
CA PHE A 67 5.76 5.55 11.14
C PHE A 67 5.93 4.25 10.35
N LYS A 68 4.91 3.99 9.52
CA LYS A 68 4.90 2.94 8.51
C LYS A 68 4.40 3.51 7.19
N ASP A 69 5.19 3.39 6.14
CA ASP A 69 4.74 3.67 4.78
C ASP A 69 4.28 2.39 4.10
N VAL A 70 3.07 2.41 3.54
CA VAL A 70 2.57 1.35 2.67
C VAL A 70 2.63 1.86 1.23
N GLU A 71 3.31 1.11 0.36
CA GLU A 71 3.34 1.36 -1.09
C GLU A 71 2.63 0.20 -1.80
N ALA A 72 1.48 0.50 -2.42
CA ALA A 72 0.72 -0.45 -3.21
C ALA A 72 1.06 -0.28 -4.69
N ILE A 73 1.35 -1.40 -5.36
CA ILE A 73 1.48 -1.46 -6.82
C ILE A 73 0.31 -2.27 -7.34
N PHE A 74 -0.49 -1.67 -8.22
CA PHE A 74 -1.76 -2.22 -8.68
C PHE A 74 -2.00 -1.88 -10.14
N LYS A 75 -2.93 -2.58 -10.76
CA LYS A 75 -3.43 -2.26 -12.10
C LYS A 75 -4.89 -1.85 -11.99
N GLU A 76 -5.24 -0.77 -12.68
CA GLU A 76 -6.64 -0.45 -12.91
C GLU A 76 -7.13 -1.25 -14.11
N GLU A 77 -8.13 -2.11 -13.91
CA GLU A 77 -8.84 -2.83 -14.97
C GLU A 77 -10.23 -2.20 -15.16
N GLU A 78 -11.02 -2.72 -16.11
CA GLU A 78 -12.33 -2.16 -16.46
C GLU A 78 -13.27 -2.13 -15.25
N ASP A 79 -13.38 -3.26 -14.54
CA ASP A 79 -14.34 -3.44 -13.44
C ASP A 79 -13.70 -3.47 -12.04
N GLN A 80 -12.37 -3.48 -11.94
CA GLN A 80 -11.69 -3.70 -10.66
C GLN A 80 -10.32 -3.04 -10.60
N ILE A 81 -9.78 -2.96 -9.39
CA ILE A 81 -8.39 -2.59 -9.13
C ILE A 81 -7.68 -3.81 -8.56
N VAL A 82 -6.71 -4.35 -9.31
CA VAL A 82 -5.99 -5.56 -8.90
C VAL A 82 -4.69 -5.17 -8.21
N VAL A 83 -4.56 -5.48 -6.93
CA VAL A 83 -3.33 -5.29 -6.17
C VAL A 83 -2.34 -6.39 -6.53
N ILE A 84 -1.21 -5.98 -7.10
CA ILE A 84 -0.17 -6.88 -7.60
C ILE A 84 0.85 -7.14 -6.49
N THR A 85 1.37 -6.09 -5.85
CA THR A 85 2.33 -6.25 -4.74
C THR A 85 2.24 -5.07 -3.77
N VAL A 86 2.66 -5.29 -2.54
CA VAL A 86 2.64 -4.30 -1.47
C VAL A 86 4.00 -4.26 -0.80
N LYS A 87 4.60 -3.07 -0.68
CA LYS A 87 5.84 -2.84 0.08
C LYS A 87 5.51 -2.07 1.34
N VAL A 88 6.29 -2.33 2.38
CA VAL A 88 6.16 -1.66 3.67
C VAL A 88 7.53 -1.15 4.09
N TYR A 89 7.57 0.10 4.52
CA TYR A 89 8.78 0.75 5.03
C TYR A 89 8.49 1.26 6.44
N TYR A 90 9.43 1.04 7.35
CA TYR A 90 9.32 1.47 8.74
C TYR A 90 10.36 2.57 9.00
N SER A 91 9.95 3.66 9.65
CA SER A 91 10.87 4.78 9.95
C SER A 91 10.47 5.51 11.22
N ASN A 92 11.46 6.17 11.83
CA ASN A 92 11.26 7.11 12.94
C ASN A 92 11.31 8.58 12.50
N GLU A 93 11.74 8.82 11.27
CA GLU A 93 11.83 10.16 10.67
C GLU A 93 10.45 10.64 10.23
N GLU A 94 10.15 11.91 10.52
CA GLU A 94 9.00 12.62 9.96
C GLU A 94 9.21 12.78 8.45
N GLY A 95 8.19 12.48 7.66
CA GLY A 95 8.35 12.40 6.20
C GLY A 95 8.60 13.78 5.63
N VAL A 96 9.48 13.89 4.64
CA VAL A 96 9.53 15.12 3.83
C VAL A 96 8.23 15.17 3.05
N THR A 97 7.38 16.15 3.39
CA THR A 97 6.09 16.44 2.75
C THR A 97 6.22 16.66 1.25
#